data_AF-A0A940RC52-F1
#
_entry.id   AF-A0A940RC52-F1
#
_cell.length_a   1.000
_cell.length_b   1.000
_cell.length_c   1.000
_cell.angle_alpha   90.00
_cell.angle_beta   90.00
_cell.angle_gamma   90.00
#
_symmetry.space_group_name_H-M   'P 1'
#
loop_
_entity.id
_entity.type
_entity.pdbx_description
1 polymer ?
#
loop_
_entity_poly.entity_id
_entity_poly.type
_entity_poly.pdbx_seq_one_letter_code
_entity_poly.pdbx_strand_id
1 'polypeptide(L)'
;MNDYKLIRLDPSYSKLRSIDTHLFHYRSLKWLKESLLTSQAKKNIIVTHHAPSARSIPEKYKNDIISAAYASDLENFIIETQPDIWIHGHVHEPFDYFIHKTRIICNPHGYIQDPYNGFNSKLVIEVSV
;
A
#
# COMPACT_ATOMS: atom_id res chain seq x y z
N MET A 1 -1.61 12.47 -14.20
CA MET A 1 -1.09 12.66 -12.83
C MET A 1 -0.23 13.92 -12.79
N ASN A 2 -0.45 14.81 -11.82
CA ASN A 2 0.22 16.12 -11.77
C ASN A 2 1.68 16.04 -11.32
N ASP A 3 2.02 14.99 -10.58
CA ASP A 3 3.35 14.68 -10.07
C ASP A 3 4.41 14.75 -11.17
N TYR A 4 4.19 14.06 -12.28
CA TYR A 4 5.12 14.04 -13.43
C TYR A 4 5.20 15.36 -14.20
N LYS A 5 4.31 16.32 -13.92
CA LYS A 5 4.35 17.68 -14.50
C LYS A 5 5.08 18.65 -13.57
N LEU A 6 4.85 18.54 -12.26
CA LEU A 6 5.22 19.55 -11.27
C LEU A 6 6.45 19.18 -10.42
N ILE A 7 6.67 17.89 -10.15
CA ILE A 7 7.77 17.44 -9.28
C ILE A 7 9.09 17.42 -10.07
N ARG A 8 10.18 17.82 -9.40
CA ARG A 8 11.55 17.78 -9.91
C ARG A 8 12.43 16.96 -8.97
N LEU A 9 13.38 16.23 -9.53
CA LEU A 9 14.33 15.38 -8.81
C LEU A 9 15.63 16.14 -8.54
N ASP A 10 16.09 16.09 -7.29
CA ASP A 10 17.41 16.56 -6.89
C ASP A 10 18.50 15.50 -7.23
N PRO A 11 19.75 15.87 -7.55
CA PRO A 11 20.29 17.22 -7.76
C PRO A 11 20.16 17.73 -9.20
N SER A 12 19.80 16.85 -10.14
CA SER A 12 19.75 17.19 -11.57
C SER A 12 18.65 18.19 -11.97
N TYR A 13 17.69 18.45 -11.06
CA TYR A 13 16.47 19.21 -11.28
C TYR A 13 15.62 18.71 -12.46
N SER A 14 15.80 17.44 -12.84
CA SER A 14 15.05 16.80 -13.93
C SER A 14 13.59 16.55 -13.54
N LYS A 15 12.68 16.49 -14.53
CA LYS A 15 11.29 16.13 -14.27
C LYS A 15 11.21 14.71 -13.73
N LEU A 16 10.39 14.50 -12.69
CA LEU A 16 10.00 13.16 -12.26
C LEU A 16 9.26 12.47 -13.42
N ARG A 17 9.65 11.24 -13.74
CA ARG A 17 8.98 10.39 -14.74
C ARG A 17 8.47 9.11 -14.09
N SER A 18 7.58 8.40 -14.79
CA SER A 18 7.04 7.12 -14.33
C SER A 18 8.12 6.07 -14.06
N ILE A 19 9.18 6.06 -14.86
CA ILE A 19 10.33 5.17 -14.65
C ILE A 19 11.03 5.44 -13.32
N ASP A 20 11.11 6.70 -12.88
CA ASP A 20 11.78 7.05 -11.63
C ASP A 20 10.97 6.52 -10.44
N THR A 21 9.64 6.71 -10.45
CA THR A 21 8.74 6.15 -9.42
C THR A 21 8.74 4.61 -9.42
N HIS A 22 8.83 3.98 -10.60
CA HIS A 22 8.96 2.53 -10.71
C HIS A 22 10.27 2.03 -10.08
N LEU A 23 11.40 2.72 -10.35
CA LEU A 23 12.68 2.37 -9.75
C LEU A 23 12.70 2.56 -8.24
N PHE A 24 12.05 3.61 -7.72
CA PHE A 24 11.88 3.79 -6.28
C PHE A 24 11.08 2.64 -5.68
N HIS A 25 9.94 2.31 -6.27
CA HIS A 25 9.11 1.18 -5.83
C HIS A 25 9.88 -0.15 -5.83
N TYR A 26 10.60 -0.44 -6.92
CA TYR A 26 11.43 -1.64 -7.05
C TYR A 26 12.49 -1.72 -5.95
N ARG A 27 13.21 -0.63 -5.66
CA ARG A 27 14.23 -0.58 -4.60
C ARG A 27 13.59 -0.79 -3.22
N SER A 28 12.45 -0.15 -2.96
CA SER A 28 11.70 -0.32 -1.71
C SER A 28 11.24 -1.78 -1.52
N LEU A 29 10.71 -2.42 -2.56
CA LEU A 29 10.30 -3.83 -2.49
C LEU A 29 11.48 -4.77 -2.27
N LYS A 30 12.61 -4.52 -2.95
CA LYS A 30 13.82 -5.33 -2.75
C LYS A 30 14.28 -5.24 -1.28
N TRP A 31 14.41 -4.04 -0.75
CA TRP A 31 14.78 -3.83 0.65
C TRP A 31 13.77 -4.45 1.62
N LEU A 32 12.47 -4.31 1.35
CA LEU A 32 11.41 -4.87 2.17
C LEU A 32 11.47 -6.40 2.20
N LYS A 33 11.68 -7.04 1.04
CA LYS A 33 11.85 -8.49 0.93
C LYS A 33 13.05 -8.97 1.75
N GLU A 34 14.20 -8.33 1.58
CA GLU A 34 15.42 -8.66 2.31
C GLU A 34 15.23 -8.48 3.83
N SER A 35 14.53 -7.43 4.25
CA SER A 35 14.22 -7.17 5.66
C SER A 35 13.32 -8.24 6.26
N LEU A 36 12.29 -8.70 5.52
CA LEU A 36 11.39 -9.76 5.97
C LEU A 36 12.10 -11.11 6.07
N LEU A 37 12.92 -11.45 5.08
CA LEU A 37 13.64 -12.73 5.05
C LEU A 37 14.75 -12.83 6.11
N THR A 38 15.33 -11.70 6.51
CA THR A 38 16.38 -11.66 7.54
C THR A 38 15.84 -11.36 8.95
N SER A 39 14.54 -11.04 9.07
CA SER A 39 13.90 -10.73 10.34
C SER A 39 13.90 -11.94 11.27
N GLN A 40 14.35 -11.75 12.51
CA GLN A 40 14.20 -12.71 13.61
C GLN A 40 12.98 -12.42 14.49
N ALA A 41 12.17 -11.43 14.11
CA ALA A 41 10.97 -11.08 14.86
C ALA A 41 9.94 -12.22 14.76
N LYS A 42 9.25 -12.50 15.87
CA LYS A 42 8.13 -13.45 15.90
C LYS A 42 6.95 -13.01 15.03
N LYS A 43 6.82 -11.69 14.82
CA LYS A 43 5.76 -11.05 14.07
C LYS A 43 6.32 -9.96 13.18
N ASN A 44 5.92 -9.94 11.92
CA ASN A 44 6.31 -8.92 10.95
C ASN A 44 5.07 -8.17 10.46
N ILE A 45 5.08 -6.84 10.62
CA ILE A 45 3.98 -5.96 10.23
C ILE A 45 4.52 -4.95 9.24
N ILE A 46 3.84 -4.82 8.10
CA ILE A 46 4.18 -3.87 7.05
C ILE A 46 3.20 -2.71 7.12
N VAL A 47 3.70 -1.48 7.00
CA VAL A 47 2.88 -0.28 6.92
C VAL A 47 3.31 0.51 5.68
N THR A 48 2.38 0.71 4.75
CA THR A 48 2.60 1.49 3.52
C THR A 48 1.47 2.49 3.30
N HIS A 49 1.67 3.46 2.40
CA HIS A 49 0.57 4.35 2.02
C HIS A 49 -0.34 3.70 0.95
N HIS A 50 0.22 3.26 -0.17
CA HIS A 50 -0.52 2.63 -1.27
C HIS A 50 -0.88 1.16 -0.96
N ALA A 51 -1.95 0.68 -1.59
CA ALA A 51 -2.45 -0.67 -1.39
C ALA A 51 -1.54 -1.73 -2.05
N PRO A 52 -1.37 -2.91 -1.43
CA PRO A 52 -0.53 -3.98 -1.98
C PRO A 52 -1.28 -4.96 -2.89
N SER A 53 -2.57 -4.72 -3.16
CA SER A 53 -3.38 -5.51 -4.08
C SER A 53 -4.56 -4.70 -4.62
N ALA A 54 -4.97 -5.03 -5.85
CA ALA A 54 -6.17 -4.48 -6.48
C ALA A 54 -7.47 -4.83 -5.72
N ARG A 55 -7.43 -5.80 -4.80
CA ARG A 55 -8.55 -6.13 -3.92
C ARG A 55 -8.95 -4.99 -2.98
N SER A 56 -8.04 -4.05 -2.72
CA SER A 56 -8.33 -2.82 -1.97
C SER A 56 -8.79 -1.65 -2.84
N ILE A 57 -9.03 -1.85 -4.14
CA ILE A 57 -9.58 -0.80 -4.99
C ILE A 57 -11.11 -0.83 -4.87
N PRO A 58 -11.77 0.30 -4.52
CA PRO A 58 -13.23 0.39 -4.51
C PRO A 58 -13.84 -0.04 -5.85
N GLU A 59 -14.99 -0.71 -5.80
CA GLU A 59 -15.61 -1.33 -6.99
C GLU A 59 -15.78 -0.33 -8.15
N LYS A 60 -16.22 0.88 -7.83
CA LYS A 60 -16.41 2.00 -8.79
C LYS A 60 -15.13 2.40 -9.54
N TYR A 61 -13.94 2.09 -9.01
CA TYR A 61 -12.66 2.45 -9.59
C TYR A 61 -11.90 1.26 -10.19
N LYS A 62 -12.37 0.01 -10.02
CA LYS A 62 -11.62 -1.18 -10.47
C LYS A 62 -11.29 -1.20 -11.97
N ASN A 63 -12.16 -0.60 -12.80
CA ASN A 63 -11.98 -0.53 -14.25
C ASN A 63 -11.33 0.79 -14.73
N ASP A 64 -10.99 1.71 -13.82
CA ASP A 64 -10.29 2.95 -14.16
C ASP A 64 -8.79 2.67 -14.29
N ILE A 65 -8.21 3.08 -15.43
CA ILE A 65 -6.77 2.96 -15.68
C ILE A 65 -5.93 3.70 -14.64
N ILE A 66 -6.45 4.76 -14.03
CA ILE A 66 -5.77 5.53 -12.99
C ILE A 66 -5.63 4.72 -11.71
N SER A 67 -6.45 3.68 -11.48
CA SER A 67 -6.37 2.85 -10.28
C SER A 67 -5.06 2.06 -10.16
N ALA A 68 -4.31 1.91 -11.26
CA ALA A 68 -2.94 1.41 -11.22
C ALA A 68 -1.97 2.31 -10.43
N ALA A 69 -2.36 3.56 -10.13
CA ALA A 69 -1.63 4.44 -9.23
C ALA A 69 -1.97 4.20 -7.75
N TYR A 70 -3.07 3.51 -7.45
CA TYR A 70 -3.59 3.35 -6.09
C TYR A 70 -3.11 2.07 -5.42
N ALA A 71 -2.94 1.01 -6.22
CA ALA A 71 -2.50 -0.30 -5.76
C ALA A 71 -1.43 -0.90 -6.68
N SER A 72 -0.46 -1.58 -6.08
CA SER A 72 0.47 -2.46 -6.77
C SER A 72 -0.02 -3.90 -6.69
N ASP A 73 0.17 -4.72 -7.73
CA ASP A 73 -0.09 -6.17 -7.65
C ASP A 73 1.07 -6.88 -6.94
N LEU A 74 0.98 -7.01 -5.61
CA LEU A 74 2.00 -7.63 -4.76
C LEU A 74 1.53 -8.93 -4.13
N GLU A 75 0.49 -9.59 -4.65
CA GLU A 75 -0.05 -10.80 -4.02
C GLU A 75 0.99 -11.93 -3.98
N ASN A 76 1.76 -12.12 -5.05
CA ASN A 76 2.86 -13.10 -5.08
C ASN A 76 3.96 -12.77 -4.07
N PHE A 77 4.30 -11.48 -3.90
CA PHE A 77 5.26 -11.04 -2.89
C PHE A 77 4.76 -11.36 -1.49
N ILE A 78 3.46 -11.12 -1.22
CA ILE A 78 2.83 -11.42 0.07
C ILE A 78 2.83 -12.92 0.33
N ILE A 79 2.50 -13.74 -0.66
CA ILE A 79 2.51 -15.21 -0.54
C ILE A 79 3.92 -15.73 -0.28
N GLU A 80 4.95 -15.13 -0.88
CA GLU A 80 6.34 -15.54 -0.69
C GLU A 80 6.88 -15.13 0.70
N THR A 81 6.59 -13.90 1.14
CA THR A 81 7.19 -13.31 2.35
C THR A 81 6.35 -13.48 3.61
N GLN A 82 5.04 -13.73 3.47
CA GLN A 82 4.05 -13.99 4.53
C GLN A 82 4.20 -13.12 5.79
N PRO A 83 4.24 -11.77 5.68
CA PRO A 83 4.12 -10.92 6.87
C PRO A 83 2.78 -11.22 7.58
N ASP A 84 2.70 -11.00 8.89
CA ASP A 84 1.46 -11.27 9.63
C ASP A 84 0.37 -10.28 9.24
N ILE A 85 0.72 -9.00 9.10
CA ILE A 85 -0.21 -7.91 8.82
C ILE A 85 0.41 -6.92 7.83
N TRP A 86 -0.39 -6.44 6.87
CA TRP A 86 -0.05 -5.32 6.01
C TRP A 86 -1.11 -4.23 6.13
N ILE A 87 -0.73 -3.09 6.70
CA ILE A 87 -1.58 -1.92 6.86
C ILE A 87 -1.32 -0.94 5.71
N HIS A 88 -2.38 -0.48 5.05
CA HIS A 88 -2.29 0.55 4.01
C HIS A 88 -3.37 1.63 4.12
N GLY A 89 -3.29 2.64 3.27
CA GLY A 89 -4.24 3.75 3.16
C GLY A 89 -4.64 4.02 1.71
N HIS A 90 -4.65 5.31 1.36
CA HIS A 90 -4.81 5.88 0.01
C HIS A 90 -6.21 5.74 -0.63
N VAL A 91 -6.84 4.57 -0.53
CA VAL A 91 -8.06 4.22 -1.29
C VAL A 91 -9.37 4.80 -0.74
N HIS A 92 -9.30 5.53 0.38
CA HIS A 92 -10.42 6.27 1.02
C HIS A 92 -11.67 5.43 1.35
N GLU A 93 -11.55 4.10 1.35
CA GLU A 93 -12.55 3.15 1.84
C GLU A 93 -11.85 2.11 2.71
N PRO A 94 -12.50 1.60 3.78
CA PRO A 94 -11.92 0.61 4.66
C PRO A 94 -11.90 -0.78 4.01
N PHE A 95 -10.84 -1.54 4.28
CA PHE A 95 -10.67 -2.92 3.81
C PHE A 95 -10.09 -3.78 4.93
N ASP A 96 -10.57 -5.02 5.07
CA ASP A 96 -10.02 -6.01 5.99
C ASP A 96 -10.21 -7.40 5.37
N TYR A 97 -9.12 -7.99 4.89
CA TYR A 97 -9.17 -9.27 4.20
C TYR A 97 -7.83 -9.99 4.30
N PHE A 98 -7.80 -11.25 3.87
CA PHE A 98 -6.59 -12.05 3.85
C PHE A 98 -6.09 -12.30 2.43
N ILE A 99 -4.76 -12.23 2.26
CA ILE A 99 -4.02 -12.85 1.17
C ILE A 99 -3.16 -13.95 1.80
N HIS A 100 -3.52 -15.21 1.52
CA HIS A 100 -2.96 -16.37 2.22
C HIS A 100 -3.07 -16.20 3.76
N LYS A 101 -1.93 -16.08 4.46
CA LYS A 101 -1.87 -15.90 5.93
C LYS A 101 -1.75 -14.45 6.37
N THR A 102 -1.49 -13.53 5.44
CA THR A 102 -1.31 -12.11 5.73
C THR A 102 -2.66 -11.42 5.81
N ARG A 103 -2.92 -10.72 6.91
CA ARG A 103 -4.09 -9.84 7.04
C ARG A 103 -3.78 -8.47 6.43
N ILE A 104 -4.57 -8.06 5.44
CA ILE A 104 -4.47 -6.75 4.79
C ILE A 104 -5.53 -5.84 5.40
N ILE A 105 -5.13 -4.67 5.90
CA ILE A 105 -6.01 -3.74 6.62
C ILE A 105 -5.86 -2.33 6.06
N CYS A 106 -6.99 -1.68 5.81
CA CYS A 106 -7.11 -0.26 5.48
C CYS A 106 -8.22 0.34 6.33
N ASN A 107 -7.95 1.45 7.01
CA ASN A 107 -8.95 2.17 7.78
C ASN A 107 -8.78 3.70 7.60
N PRO A 108 -8.97 4.22 6.38
CA PRO A 108 -8.73 5.62 6.08
C PRO A 108 -9.96 6.46 6.44
N HIS A 109 -9.74 7.66 6.98
CA HIS A 109 -10.82 8.61 7.24
C HIS A 109 -11.50 9.10 5.94
N GLY A 110 -10.76 9.18 4.84
CA GLY A 110 -11.21 9.87 3.63
C GLY A 110 -11.21 11.39 3.82
N TYR A 111 -11.81 12.13 2.88
CA TYR A 111 -11.94 13.58 3.03
C TYR A 111 -13.04 13.95 4.03
N ILE A 112 -12.90 15.09 4.71
CA ILE A 112 -13.86 15.54 5.73
C ILE A 112 -15.25 15.78 5.12
N GLN A 113 -15.30 16.24 3.88
CA GLN A 113 -16.52 16.50 3.13
C GLN A 113 -17.17 15.25 2.52
N ASP A 114 -16.46 14.11 2.49
CA ASP A 114 -17.01 12.89 1.92
C ASP A 114 -18.04 12.28 2.88
N PRO A 115 -19.05 11.56 2.36
CA PRO A 115 -19.93 10.76 3.20
C PRO A 115 -19.12 9.78 4.06
N TYR A 116 -19.65 9.45 5.25
CA TYR A 116 -19.03 8.47 6.13
C TYR A 116 -18.78 7.14 5.38
N ASN A 117 -17.51 6.72 5.35
CA ASN A 117 -17.03 5.60 4.55
C ASN A 117 -16.86 4.31 5.36
N GLY A 118 -17.18 4.31 6.66
CA GLY A 118 -16.91 3.18 7.55
C GLY A 118 -15.61 3.28 8.37
N PHE A 119 -14.91 4.42 8.33
CA PHE A 119 -13.75 4.70 9.18
C PHE A 119 -14.04 4.42 10.66
N ASN A 120 -13.25 3.54 11.27
CA ASN A 120 -13.34 3.22 12.68
C ASN A 120 -12.25 3.95 13.47
N SER A 121 -12.61 5.04 14.14
CA SER A 121 -11.68 5.84 14.98
C SER A 121 -11.16 5.11 16.22
N LYS A 122 -11.74 3.96 16.56
CA LYS A 122 -11.37 3.12 17.71
C LYS A 122 -10.79 1.77 17.28
N LEU A 123 -10.41 1.60 16.01
CA LEU A 123 -9.85 0.34 15.53
C LEU A 123 -8.55 0.02 16.28
N VAL A 124 -8.55 -1.11 16.97
CA VAL A 124 -7.37 -1.71 17.60
C VAL A 124 -7.09 -3.03 16.91
N ILE A 125 -5.84 -3.24 16.49
CA ILE A 125 -5.39 -4.50 15.89
C ILE A 125 -4.51 -5.19 16.92
N GLU A 126 -5.04 -6.25 17.52
CA GLU A 126 -4.26 -7.07 18.45
C GLU A 126 -3.33 -8.00 17.67
N VAL A 127 -2.09 -8.07 18.12
CA VAL A 127 -1.05 -8.91 17.54
C VAL A 127 -0.62 -9.91 18.61
N SER A 128 -1.27 -11.07 18.62
CA SER A 128 -0.93 -12.14 19.56
C SER A 128 0.40 -12.78 19.18
N VAL A 129 1.27 -12.96 20.17
CA VAL A 129 2.63 -13.53 20.02
C VAL A 129 2.66 -14.99 20.40
#